data_AF-A0A7Z9GUP0-F1
#
_entry.id   AF-A0A7Z9GUP0-F1
#
_cell.length_a   1.000
_cell.length_b   1.000
_cell.length_c   1.000
_cell.angle_alpha   90.00
_cell.angle_beta   90.00
_cell.angle_gamma   90.00
#
_symmetry.space_group_name_H-M   'P 1'
#
loop_
_entity.id
_entity.type
_entity.pdbx_description
1 polymer ?
#
loop_
_entity_poly.entity_id
_entity_poly.type
_entity_poly.pdbx_seq_one_letter_code
_entity_poly.pdbx_strand_id
1 'polypeptide(L)'
;MIRVPTSSREFPEVTEIQVDVDFFQRELQSFLPDRIFDAHTHLWKNDLINWSVPGISGDCGYEQYQQCMQDIHPGRTTEALFIPFVTVEHREQSLVANQWIAQQLEHDQNCRGLFFVKPEDDPEWIRENVQQLGLHGLKCYHTMAAVTPTWEADVDAFLPESFVQVADEEGWAITLHIVKSRALGDTANVEWIRRTCQTYPNMKLILAHSGRGFQPAHNLEGLPDLVGLDNLYFDTSANCEPIAHQAIIRILGHDRLMYGTDLPVSHNRGRSLSTADTFLWLYENTPVWEENHGCIEPVLIGLEHLRSLKWACWSEKLTDSQVEDIFYNNAAKLLGVDNETPTNP
;
A
#
# COMPACT_ATOMS: atom_id res chain seq x y z
N MET A 1 17.32 17.81 -35.48
CA MET A 1 17.09 18.97 -34.59
C MET A 1 15.72 19.54 -34.90
N ILE A 2 14.70 19.12 -34.16
CA ILE A 2 13.35 19.67 -34.26
C ILE A 2 13.14 20.48 -32.98
N ARG A 3 12.88 21.78 -33.13
CA ARG A 3 12.64 22.72 -32.04
C ARG A 3 11.31 22.37 -31.37
N VAL A 4 11.35 22.12 -30.07
CA VAL A 4 10.18 22.09 -29.19
C VAL A 4 9.76 23.54 -28.94
N PRO A 5 8.49 23.94 -29.16
CA PRO A 5 8.03 25.28 -28.80
C PRO A 5 7.87 25.37 -27.28
N THR A 6 8.57 26.34 -26.67
CA THR A 6 8.33 26.77 -25.28
C THR A 6 7.04 27.59 -25.24
N SER A 7 5.98 26.97 -24.75
CA SER A 7 4.74 27.64 -24.35
C SER A 7 4.71 27.66 -22.82
N SER A 8 5.22 28.74 -22.22
CA SER A 8 4.99 29.06 -20.82
C SER A 8 3.54 29.54 -20.66
N ARG A 9 2.62 28.61 -20.39
CA ARG A 9 1.38 28.97 -19.72
C ARG A 9 1.67 28.88 -18.23
N GLU A 10 1.78 30.04 -17.59
CA GLU A 10 1.69 30.13 -16.14
C GLU A 10 0.28 29.69 -15.75
N PHE A 11 0.17 28.53 -15.13
CA PHE A 11 -1.05 28.09 -14.47
C PHE A 11 -1.10 28.75 -13.08
N PRO A 12 -2.27 29.26 -12.66
CA PRO A 12 -2.41 29.79 -11.30
C PRO A 12 -2.15 28.67 -10.28
N GLU A 13 -1.54 29.02 -9.14
CA GLU A 13 -1.52 28.15 -7.95
C GLU A 13 -2.97 27.92 -7.51
N VAL A 14 -3.49 26.74 -7.85
CA VAL A 14 -4.74 26.21 -7.32
C VAL A 14 -4.36 24.89 -6.65
N THR A 15 -4.45 24.86 -5.32
CA THR A 15 -4.11 23.69 -4.51
C THR A 15 -5.11 22.53 -4.70
N GLU A 16 -6.28 22.79 -5.28
CA GLU A 16 -7.27 21.78 -5.67
C GLU A 16 -7.56 21.90 -7.18
N ILE A 17 -7.33 20.86 -7.99
CA ILE A 17 -7.82 20.87 -9.37
C ILE A 17 -9.32 20.54 -9.30
N GLN A 18 -10.18 21.44 -9.79
CA GLN A 18 -11.65 21.30 -9.77
C GLN A 18 -12.15 19.92 -10.25
N VAL A 19 -11.42 19.29 -11.18
CA VAL A 19 -11.71 17.93 -11.67
C VAL A 19 -11.72 16.87 -10.57
N ASP A 20 -10.82 16.96 -9.58
CA ASP A 20 -10.72 16.01 -8.48
C ASP A 20 -11.89 16.19 -7.51
N VAL A 21 -12.23 17.45 -7.19
CA VAL A 21 -13.38 17.81 -6.34
C VAL A 21 -14.69 17.31 -6.96
N ASP A 22 -14.90 17.59 -8.25
CA ASP A 22 -16.08 17.16 -8.99
C ASP A 22 -16.16 15.62 -9.08
N PHE A 23 -15.02 14.96 -9.25
CA PHE A 23 -14.94 13.50 -9.27
C PHE A 23 -15.29 12.92 -7.91
N PHE A 24 -14.71 13.42 -6.82
CA PHE A 24 -14.97 12.93 -5.47
C PHE A 24 -16.45 13.07 -5.10
N GLN A 25 -17.03 14.26 -5.31
CA GLN A 25 -18.43 14.53 -4.98
C GLN A 25 -19.39 13.61 -5.75
N ARG A 26 -19.11 13.35 -7.03
CA ARG A 26 -19.95 12.49 -7.87
C ARG A 26 -19.75 11.00 -7.58
N GLU A 27 -18.50 10.56 -7.43
CA GLU A 27 -18.16 9.14 -7.43
C GLU A 27 -17.97 8.57 -6.02
N LEU A 28 -17.47 9.33 -5.05
CA LEU A 28 -16.88 8.76 -3.83
C LEU A 28 -17.56 9.22 -2.54
N GLN A 29 -18.09 10.44 -2.50
CA GLN A 29 -18.60 11.06 -1.27
C GLN A 29 -19.65 10.19 -0.54
N SER A 30 -20.57 9.56 -1.26
CA SER A 30 -21.61 8.72 -0.66
C SER A 30 -21.19 7.27 -0.42
N PHE A 31 -19.97 6.89 -0.83
CA PHE A 31 -19.44 5.54 -0.69
C PHE A 31 -18.42 5.44 0.43
N LEU A 32 -17.58 6.49 0.59
CA LEU A 32 -16.48 6.48 1.53
C LEU A 32 -16.97 6.57 3.00
N PRO A 33 -16.61 5.60 3.87
CA PRO A 33 -16.98 5.65 5.28
C PRO A 33 -16.42 6.86 6.04
N ASP A 34 -16.95 7.12 7.23
CA ASP A 34 -16.53 8.25 8.06
C ASP A 34 -15.14 8.06 8.72
N ARG A 35 -14.78 6.80 9.01
CA ARG A 35 -13.49 6.39 9.57
C ARG A 35 -12.74 5.52 8.56
N ILE A 36 -11.45 5.77 8.41
CA ILE A 36 -10.57 5.06 7.48
C ILE A 36 -9.29 4.69 8.20
N PHE A 37 -8.85 3.45 8.03
CA PHE A 37 -7.53 3.00 8.39
C PHE A 37 -6.77 2.73 7.09
N ASP A 38 -5.79 3.57 6.80
CA ASP A 38 -4.89 3.42 5.66
C ASP A 38 -3.82 2.38 5.99
N ALA A 39 -4.03 1.13 5.55
CA ALA A 39 -3.13 0.02 5.84
C ALA A 39 -1.81 0.05 5.06
N HIS A 40 -1.58 1.06 4.20
CA HIS A 40 -0.36 1.14 3.40
C HIS A 40 -0.07 2.57 2.97
N THR A 41 0.85 3.24 3.67
CA THR A 41 1.29 4.58 3.30
C THR A 41 2.73 4.79 3.72
N HIS A 42 3.50 5.53 2.91
CA HIS A 42 4.88 5.81 3.19
C HIS A 42 5.09 7.17 3.83
N LEU A 43 5.93 7.21 4.85
CA LEU A 43 6.52 8.42 5.39
C LEU A 43 8.03 8.38 5.15
N TRP A 44 8.63 9.56 4.97
CA TRP A 44 10.04 9.66 4.59
C TRP A 44 10.68 10.93 5.13
N LYS A 45 12.00 10.85 5.27
CA LYS A 45 12.86 12.03 5.33
C LYS A 45 13.34 12.34 3.92
N ASN A 46 13.32 13.62 3.54
CA ASN A 46 13.68 14.08 2.20
C ASN A 46 15.09 13.65 1.79
N ASP A 47 16.03 13.66 2.73
CA ASP A 47 17.43 13.30 2.48
C ASP A 47 17.67 11.79 2.28
N LEU A 48 16.61 10.96 2.43
CA LEU A 48 16.66 9.50 2.22
C LEU A 48 16.01 9.04 0.91
N ILE A 49 15.43 9.98 0.16
CA ILE A 49 14.76 9.72 -1.12
C ILE A 49 15.39 10.54 -2.24
N ASN A 50 15.23 10.07 -3.48
CA ASN A 50 15.74 10.73 -4.68
C ASN A 50 14.63 11.18 -5.65
N TRP A 51 13.39 11.19 -5.15
CA TRP A 51 12.19 11.61 -5.89
C TRP A 51 11.47 12.72 -5.13
N SER A 52 10.50 13.34 -5.78
CA SER A 52 9.67 14.40 -5.19
C SER A 52 8.21 14.09 -5.47
N VAL A 53 7.32 14.42 -4.53
CA VAL A 53 5.88 14.39 -4.76
C VAL A 53 5.41 15.81 -5.06
N PRO A 54 4.66 16.04 -6.13
CA PRO A 54 4.01 17.33 -6.36
C PRO A 54 3.23 17.76 -5.11
N GLY A 55 3.44 18.98 -4.64
CA GLY A 55 2.75 19.52 -3.46
C GLY A 55 3.35 19.15 -2.10
N ILE A 56 4.27 18.17 -2.02
CA ILE A 56 4.95 17.80 -0.77
C ILE A 56 6.42 18.19 -0.86
N SER A 57 6.83 19.18 -0.07
CA SER A 57 8.23 19.61 0.02
C SER A 57 8.86 19.15 1.34
N GLY A 58 10.05 18.56 1.27
CA GLY A 58 10.80 18.17 2.45
C GLY A 58 10.35 16.85 3.06
N ASP A 59 10.58 16.71 4.37
CA ASP A 59 10.20 15.52 5.12
C ASP A 59 8.68 15.35 5.10
N CYS A 60 8.20 14.12 4.90
CA CYS A 60 6.80 13.77 5.01
C CYS A 60 6.59 12.98 6.30
N GLY A 61 6.05 13.67 7.31
CA GLY A 61 5.65 13.10 8.59
C GLY A 61 4.13 13.01 8.74
N TYR A 62 3.66 12.78 9.97
CA TYR A 62 2.23 12.63 10.28
C TYR A 62 1.40 13.82 9.80
N GLU A 63 1.86 15.05 10.04
CA GLU A 63 1.12 16.26 9.67
C GLU A 63 0.99 16.43 8.15
N GLN A 64 2.08 16.18 7.40
CA GLN A 64 2.05 16.23 5.93
C GLN A 64 1.14 15.14 5.37
N TYR A 65 1.18 13.93 5.95
CA TYR A 65 0.28 12.85 5.60
C TYR A 65 -1.19 13.25 5.81
N GLN A 66 -1.55 13.79 6.98
CA GLN A 66 -2.93 14.21 7.26
C GLN A 66 -3.43 15.30 6.31
N GLN A 67 -2.54 16.22 5.89
CA GLN A 67 -2.84 17.22 4.86
C GLN A 67 -3.13 16.56 3.51
N CYS A 68 -2.26 15.66 3.06
CA CYS A 68 -2.43 14.90 1.81
C CYS A 68 -3.74 14.09 1.83
N MET A 69 -4.09 13.50 2.97
CA MET A 69 -5.32 12.72 3.09
C MET A 69 -6.59 13.56 2.91
N GLN A 70 -6.55 14.90 3.02
CA GLN A 70 -7.71 15.73 2.68
C GLN A 70 -8.00 15.75 1.17
N ASP A 71 -7.03 15.48 0.32
CA ASP A 71 -7.22 15.42 -1.14
C ASP A 71 -7.96 14.13 -1.56
N ILE A 72 -7.85 13.07 -0.76
CA ILE A 72 -8.40 11.73 -1.07
C ILE A 72 -9.60 11.39 -0.19
N HIS A 73 -9.56 11.77 1.09
CA HIS A 73 -10.57 11.50 2.13
C HIS A 73 -11.09 12.79 2.78
N PRO A 74 -11.55 13.79 2.03
CA PRO A 74 -11.93 15.08 2.58
C PRO A 74 -12.96 14.92 3.71
N GLY A 75 -12.63 15.44 4.89
CA GLY A 75 -13.49 15.43 6.07
C GLY A 75 -13.66 14.06 6.75
N ARG A 76 -12.81 13.08 6.46
CA ARG A 76 -12.79 11.77 7.15
C ARG A 76 -11.66 11.68 8.15
N THR A 77 -11.89 10.95 9.24
CA THR A 77 -10.81 10.57 10.16
C THR A 77 -10.01 9.46 9.51
N THR A 78 -8.71 9.67 9.37
CA THR A 78 -7.80 8.69 8.76
C THR A 78 -6.65 8.38 9.72
N GLU A 79 -6.64 7.15 10.23
CA GLU A 79 -5.50 6.54 10.92
C GLU A 79 -4.71 5.66 9.93
N ALA A 80 -3.49 5.24 10.27
CA ALA A 80 -2.63 4.58 9.28
C ALA A 80 -1.63 3.56 9.83
N LEU A 81 -1.22 2.65 8.95
CA LEU A 81 0.02 1.87 9.07
C LEU A 81 1.13 2.58 8.26
N PHE A 82 2.03 3.26 8.95
CA PHE A 82 3.15 3.96 8.34
C PHE A 82 4.30 3.02 8.00
N ILE A 83 4.73 3.10 6.74
CA ILE A 83 5.79 2.28 6.19
C ILE A 83 7.02 3.16 5.93
N PRO A 84 8.18 2.86 6.53
CA PRO A 84 9.42 3.58 6.25
C PRO A 84 9.81 3.43 4.79
N PHE A 85 10.24 4.53 4.17
CA PHE A 85 10.82 4.51 2.82
C PHE A 85 12.34 4.74 2.89
N VAL A 86 13.09 3.89 2.20
CA VAL A 86 14.54 4.03 2.03
C VAL A 86 14.95 3.49 0.66
N THR A 87 15.74 4.25 -0.10
CA THR A 87 16.25 3.77 -1.39
C THR A 87 17.48 2.89 -1.20
N VAL A 88 17.86 2.15 -2.25
CA VAL A 88 19.07 1.31 -2.22
C VAL A 88 20.35 2.14 -2.01
N GLU A 89 20.39 3.36 -2.52
CA GLU A 89 21.51 4.30 -2.35
C GLU A 89 21.66 4.75 -0.89
N HIS A 90 20.56 4.76 -0.13
CA HIS A 90 20.51 5.15 1.28
C HIS A 90 20.32 3.97 2.22
N ARG A 91 20.58 2.74 1.78
CA ARG A 91 20.30 1.51 2.57
C ARG A 91 20.94 1.50 3.97
N GLU A 92 22.13 2.08 4.12
CA GLU A 92 22.83 2.20 5.42
C GLU A 92 22.11 3.13 6.41
N GLN A 93 21.17 3.94 5.92
CA GLN A 93 20.34 4.85 6.72
C GLN A 93 18.94 4.28 6.98
N SER A 94 18.71 2.99 6.71
CA SER A 94 17.44 2.31 6.99
C SER A 94 16.98 2.48 8.44
N LEU A 95 17.90 2.43 9.42
CA LEU A 95 17.56 2.68 10.82
C LEU A 95 17.04 4.11 11.07
N VAL A 96 17.56 5.11 10.35
CA VAL A 96 17.08 6.50 10.44
C VAL A 96 15.65 6.60 9.92
N ALA A 97 15.33 5.92 8.82
CA ALA A 97 13.96 5.83 8.31
C ALA A 97 13.02 5.16 9.33
N ASN A 98 13.46 4.09 9.99
CA ASN A 98 12.66 3.40 11.02
C ASN A 98 12.43 4.28 12.26
N GLN A 99 13.46 5.00 12.72
CA GLN A 99 13.35 5.96 13.82
C GLN A 99 12.43 7.12 13.48
N TRP A 100 12.41 7.57 12.21
CA TRP A 100 11.47 8.57 11.73
C TRP A 100 10.03 8.09 11.93
N ILE A 101 9.70 6.87 11.52
CA ILE A 101 8.35 6.31 11.72
C ILE A 101 7.96 6.29 13.19
N ALA A 102 8.85 5.81 14.07
CA ALA A 102 8.58 5.78 15.51
C ALA A 102 8.24 7.16 16.08
N GLN A 103 8.96 8.20 15.67
CA GLN A 103 8.65 9.59 16.04
C GLN A 103 7.28 10.04 15.55
N GLN A 104 6.88 9.64 14.32
CA GLN A 104 5.59 10.02 13.77
C GLN A 104 4.40 9.36 14.49
N LEU A 105 4.61 8.20 15.14
CA LEU A 105 3.57 7.54 15.95
C LEU A 105 3.23 8.27 17.24
N GLU A 106 4.08 9.18 17.73
CA GLU A 106 3.79 9.98 18.93
C GLU A 106 2.59 10.93 18.73
N HIS A 107 2.22 11.21 17.48
CA HIS A 107 1.11 12.10 17.13
C HIS A 107 -0.28 11.46 17.27
N ASP A 108 -0.38 10.14 17.10
CA ASP A 108 -1.65 9.41 17.19
C ASP A 108 -1.43 7.95 17.61
N GLN A 109 -1.96 7.60 18.79
CA GLN A 109 -1.88 6.25 19.38
C GLN A 109 -2.62 5.17 18.58
N ASN A 110 -3.51 5.57 17.67
CA ASN A 110 -4.24 4.65 16.80
C ASN A 110 -3.46 4.33 15.52
N CYS A 111 -2.42 5.10 15.19
CA CYS A 111 -1.51 4.77 14.11
C CYS A 111 -0.55 3.63 14.50
N ARG A 112 -0.03 2.95 13.48
CA ARG A 112 0.90 1.82 13.60
C ARG A 112 2.05 2.06 12.64
N GLY A 113 3.19 1.41 12.88
CA GLY A 113 4.38 1.60 12.06
C GLY A 113 5.12 0.29 11.83
N LEU A 114 5.75 0.17 10.67
CA LEU A 114 6.62 -0.96 10.33
C LEU A 114 8.10 -0.58 10.43
N PHE A 115 8.94 -1.61 10.52
CA PHE A 115 10.39 -1.51 10.51
C PHE A 115 10.94 -2.04 9.19
N PHE A 116 11.67 -1.21 8.44
CA PHE A 116 12.35 -1.64 7.23
C PHE A 116 13.53 -2.55 7.57
N VAL A 117 13.59 -3.71 6.93
CA VAL A 117 14.67 -4.70 7.09
C VAL A 117 15.45 -4.88 5.78
N LYS A 118 16.74 -5.16 5.92
CA LYS A 118 17.61 -5.61 4.84
C LYS A 118 17.89 -7.11 5.00
N PRO A 119 18.11 -7.87 3.91
CA PRO A 119 18.20 -9.34 4.00
C PRO A 119 19.40 -9.84 4.81
N GLU A 120 20.43 -9.03 4.99
CA GLU A 120 21.60 -9.33 5.82
C GLU A 120 21.51 -8.86 7.28
N ASP A 121 20.43 -8.19 7.68
CA ASP A 121 20.25 -7.74 9.06
C ASP A 121 20.17 -8.93 10.03
N ASP A 122 20.63 -8.74 11.27
CA ASP A 122 20.57 -9.77 12.30
C ASP A 122 19.14 -9.87 12.88
N PRO A 123 18.54 -11.07 12.95
CA PRO A 123 17.16 -11.24 13.44
C PRO A 123 16.92 -10.75 14.87
N GLU A 124 17.90 -10.90 15.78
CA GLU A 124 17.76 -10.42 17.15
C GLU A 124 17.92 -8.90 17.23
N TRP A 125 18.84 -8.33 16.44
CA TRP A 125 18.91 -6.87 16.28
C TRP A 125 17.60 -6.28 15.75
N ILE A 126 16.95 -6.94 14.78
CA ILE A 126 15.61 -6.56 14.31
C ILE A 126 14.63 -6.61 15.49
N ARG A 127 14.62 -7.71 16.24
CA ARG A 127 13.71 -7.87 17.39
C ARG A 127 13.85 -6.71 18.37
N GLU A 128 15.07 -6.46 18.82
CA GLU A 128 15.39 -5.42 19.80
C GLU A 128 14.97 -4.04 19.32
N ASN A 129 15.24 -3.69 18.06
CA ASN A 129 14.92 -2.36 17.52
C ASN A 129 13.42 -2.17 17.30
N VAL A 130 12.70 -3.18 16.79
CA VAL A 130 11.24 -3.09 16.60
C VAL A 130 10.56 -2.87 17.95
N GLN A 131 10.95 -3.64 18.98
CA GLN A 131 10.40 -3.50 20.34
C GLN A 131 10.78 -2.14 20.96
N GLN A 132 12.04 -1.72 20.87
CA GLN A 132 12.50 -0.45 21.43
C GLN A 132 11.79 0.75 20.77
N LEU A 133 11.54 0.69 19.47
CA LEU A 133 10.87 1.74 18.71
C LEU A 133 9.34 1.67 18.80
N GLY A 134 8.77 0.65 19.45
CA GLY A 134 7.32 0.47 19.54
C GLY A 134 6.65 0.25 18.18
N LEU A 135 7.35 -0.41 17.24
CA LEU A 135 6.84 -0.71 15.91
C LEU A 135 6.14 -2.09 15.90
N HIS A 136 5.32 -2.33 14.88
CA HIS A 136 4.29 -3.38 14.88
C HIS A 136 4.52 -4.46 13.82
N GLY A 137 5.68 -4.42 13.16
CA GLY A 137 6.06 -5.41 12.19
C GLY A 137 7.10 -4.96 11.20
N LEU A 138 7.20 -5.68 10.09
CA LEU A 138 8.32 -5.59 9.15
C LEU A 138 7.88 -5.13 7.76
N LYS A 139 8.77 -4.37 7.12
CA LYS A 139 8.75 -4.08 5.69
C LYS A 139 10.04 -4.56 5.05
N CYS A 140 9.93 -5.29 3.96
CA CYS A 140 11.05 -5.67 3.11
C CYS A 140 10.79 -5.19 1.67
N TYR A 141 11.85 -5.14 0.85
CA TYR A 141 11.69 -4.79 -0.56
C TYR A 141 12.75 -5.44 -1.46
N HIS A 142 12.34 -5.87 -2.64
CA HIS A 142 13.15 -6.66 -3.57
C HIS A 142 14.43 -5.96 -4.04
N THR A 143 14.49 -4.63 -4.03
CA THR A 143 15.71 -3.88 -4.41
C THR A 143 16.88 -4.14 -3.46
N MET A 144 16.60 -4.68 -2.27
CA MET A 144 17.61 -5.11 -1.31
C MET A 144 18.09 -6.55 -1.54
N ALA A 145 17.47 -7.30 -2.46
CA ALA A 145 17.89 -8.66 -2.80
C ALA A 145 19.25 -8.67 -3.49
N ALA A 146 20.09 -9.66 -3.17
CA ALA A 146 21.40 -9.86 -3.81
C ALA A 146 21.33 -10.61 -5.15
N VAL A 147 20.28 -10.38 -5.95
CA VAL A 147 20.04 -11.04 -7.26
C VAL A 147 19.77 -10.02 -8.36
N THR A 148 20.14 -10.37 -9.60
CA THR A 148 19.93 -9.50 -10.77
C THR A 148 19.28 -10.30 -11.91
N PRO A 149 18.13 -9.84 -12.46
CA PRO A 149 17.36 -8.67 -12.04
C PRO A 149 16.58 -8.93 -10.75
N THR A 150 16.44 -7.91 -9.89
CA THR A 150 15.65 -8.00 -8.66
C THR A 150 14.14 -8.16 -8.94
N TRP A 151 13.69 -7.87 -10.17
CA TRP A 151 12.29 -8.02 -10.59
C TRP A 151 11.80 -9.46 -10.68
N GLU A 152 12.71 -10.44 -10.68
CA GLU A 152 12.39 -11.86 -10.69
C GLU A 152 12.91 -12.56 -9.42
N ALA A 153 13.19 -11.79 -8.37
CA ALA A 153 13.67 -12.33 -7.10
C ALA A 153 12.61 -13.20 -6.41
N ASP A 154 13.04 -14.35 -5.90
CA ASP A 154 12.27 -15.12 -4.92
C ASP A 154 12.14 -14.35 -3.62
N VAL A 155 11.03 -14.54 -2.89
CA VAL A 155 10.76 -13.83 -1.64
C VAL A 155 11.86 -14.05 -0.61
N ASP A 156 12.36 -15.28 -0.51
CA ASP A 156 13.46 -15.65 0.41
C ASP A 156 14.74 -14.82 0.18
N ALA A 157 14.94 -14.25 -1.02
CA ALA A 157 16.10 -13.42 -1.33
C ALA A 157 16.04 -12.02 -0.70
N PHE A 158 14.87 -11.55 -0.28
CA PHE A 158 14.70 -10.25 0.37
C PHE A 158 13.89 -10.27 1.67
N LEU A 159 13.31 -11.41 2.02
CA LEU A 159 12.68 -11.70 3.31
C LEU A 159 13.14 -13.09 3.79
N PRO A 160 14.33 -13.18 4.41
CA PRO A 160 14.82 -14.42 5.01
C PRO A 160 13.83 -15.05 6.00
N GLU A 161 13.77 -16.38 6.02
CA GLU A 161 12.89 -17.15 6.92
C GLU A 161 13.11 -16.82 8.41
N SER A 162 14.35 -16.48 8.79
CA SER A 162 14.66 -16.05 10.17
C SER A 162 13.90 -14.79 10.59
N PHE A 163 13.57 -13.88 9.66
CA PHE A 163 12.77 -12.69 9.96
C PHE A 163 11.30 -13.04 10.12
N VAL A 164 10.81 -14.01 9.33
CA VAL A 164 9.44 -14.52 9.47
C VAL A 164 9.27 -15.24 10.80
N GLN A 165 10.27 -16.02 11.23
CA GLN A 165 10.27 -16.67 12.53
C GLN A 165 10.17 -15.64 13.67
N VAL A 166 10.97 -14.56 13.63
CA VAL A 166 10.86 -13.49 14.64
C VAL A 166 9.46 -12.86 14.61
N ALA A 167 8.92 -12.57 13.42
CA ALA A 167 7.57 -12.02 13.30
C ALA A 167 6.48 -12.97 13.83
N ASP A 168 6.67 -14.29 13.71
CA ASP A 168 5.76 -15.29 14.29
C ASP A 168 5.82 -15.28 15.82
N GLU A 169 7.03 -15.32 16.38
CA GLU A 169 7.25 -15.33 17.83
C GLU A 169 6.67 -14.07 18.51
N GLU A 170 6.71 -12.94 17.82
CA GLU A 170 6.22 -11.64 18.31
C GLU A 170 4.77 -11.31 17.86
N GLY A 171 4.16 -12.12 16.98
CA GLY A 171 2.82 -11.88 16.44
C GLY A 171 2.73 -10.63 15.53
N TRP A 172 3.82 -10.30 14.84
CA TRP A 172 3.95 -9.11 14.01
C TRP A 172 3.32 -9.23 12.62
N ALA A 173 3.02 -8.08 12.03
CA ALA A 173 2.64 -7.98 10.63
C ALA A 173 3.88 -7.90 9.71
N ILE A 174 3.77 -8.40 8.48
CA ILE A 174 4.75 -8.22 7.42
C ILE A 174 4.03 -7.71 6.18
N THR A 175 4.37 -6.52 5.70
CA THR A 175 3.84 -6.01 4.41
C THR A 175 4.78 -6.40 3.28
N LEU A 176 4.38 -7.38 2.48
CA LEU A 176 5.17 -7.98 1.42
C LEU A 176 4.72 -7.50 0.03
N HIS A 177 5.66 -6.96 -0.74
CA HIS A 177 5.49 -6.71 -2.16
C HIS A 177 6.18 -7.85 -2.95
N ILE A 178 5.40 -8.81 -3.47
CA ILE A 178 5.91 -9.85 -4.39
C ILE A 178 6.20 -9.23 -5.76
N VAL A 179 7.29 -9.60 -6.43
CA VAL A 179 7.81 -8.78 -7.56
C VAL A 179 7.85 -9.44 -8.92
N LYS A 180 7.89 -10.79 -8.96
CA LYS A 180 7.93 -11.56 -10.21
C LYS A 180 6.84 -11.09 -11.16
N SER A 181 7.14 -11.08 -12.45
CA SER A 181 6.25 -10.56 -13.50
C SER A 181 4.80 -11.00 -13.35
N ARG A 182 4.56 -12.29 -13.05
CA ARG A 182 3.23 -12.89 -12.88
C ARG A 182 2.64 -12.84 -11.47
N ALA A 183 3.35 -12.29 -10.48
CA ALA A 183 2.86 -12.16 -9.10
C ALA A 183 2.23 -13.46 -8.56
N LEU A 184 0.92 -13.47 -8.26
CA LEU A 184 0.20 -14.66 -7.79
C LEU A 184 -0.03 -15.73 -8.86
N GLY A 185 0.13 -15.41 -10.14
CA GLY A 185 0.16 -16.38 -11.25
C GLY A 185 1.51 -17.09 -11.39
N ASP A 186 2.45 -16.88 -10.47
CA ASP A 186 3.71 -17.63 -10.36
C ASP A 186 3.61 -18.64 -9.22
N THR A 187 3.73 -19.93 -9.54
CA THR A 187 3.58 -21.03 -8.57
C THR A 187 4.56 -20.93 -7.42
N ALA A 188 5.78 -20.43 -7.64
CA ALA A 188 6.76 -20.32 -6.55
C ALA A 188 6.34 -19.28 -5.50
N ASN A 189 5.66 -18.20 -5.90
CA ASN A 189 5.10 -17.25 -4.95
C ASN A 189 3.97 -17.89 -4.13
N VAL A 190 3.05 -18.61 -4.78
CA VAL A 190 1.92 -19.28 -4.11
C VAL A 190 2.41 -20.35 -3.13
N GLU A 191 3.37 -21.18 -3.55
CA GLU A 191 3.99 -22.19 -2.70
C GLU A 191 4.71 -21.57 -1.49
N TRP A 192 5.45 -20.48 -1.71
CA TRP A 192 6.09 -19.74 -0.62
C TRP A 192 5.06 -19.21 0.37
N ILE A 193 4.02 -18.50 -0.10
CA ILE A 193 2.97 -17.93 0.75
C ILE A 193 2.31 -19.02 1.59
N ARG A 194 1.92 -20.13 0.95
CA ARG A 194 1.21 -21.23 1.63
C ARG A 194 2.10 -21.92 2.66
N ARG A 195 3.34 -22.26 2.30
CA ARG A 195 4.32 -22.83 3.23
C ARG A 195 4.54 -21.91 4.42
N THR A 196 4.83 -20.63 4.16
CA THR A 196 5.17 -19.65 5.19
C THR A 196 4.00 -19.41 6.14
N CYS A 197 2.80 -19.17 5.62
CA CYS A 197 1.61 -18.92 6.46
C CYS A 197 1.22 -20.14 7.31
N GLN A 198 1.45 -21.37 6.81
CA GLN A 198 1.16 -22.60 7.54
C GLN A 198 2.21 -22.91 8.63
N THR A 199 3.50 -22.64 8.34
CA THR A 199 4.59 -22.84 9.29
C THR A 199 4.57 -21.79 10.41
N TYR A 200 4.18 -20.55 10.08
CA TYR A 200 4.21 -19.39 10.96
C TYR A 200 2.81 -18.77 11.14
N PRO A 201 1.92 -19.42 11.92
CA PRO A 201 0.51 -19.04 12.02
C PRO A 201 0.25 -17.76 12.84
N ASN A 202 1.19 -17.34 13.68
CA ASN A 202 1.05 -16.13 14.49
C ASN A 202 1.43 -14.87 13.69
N MET A 203 2.41 -14.97 12.78
CA MET A 203 2.79 -13.90 11.85
C MET A 203 1.62 -13.51 10.95
N LYS A 204 1.37 -12.21 10.74
CA LYS A 204 0.33 -11.70 9.84
C LYS A 204 0.93 -11.21 8.53
N LEU A 205 0.69 -11.92 7.43
CA LEU A 205 1.21 -11.55 6.13
C LEU A 205 0.21 -10.63 5.41
N ILE A 206 0.65 -9.44 4.99
CA ILE A 206 -0.12 -8.51 4.18
C ILE A 206 0.51 -8.47 2.79
N LEU A 207 -0.20 -8.94 1.78
CA LEU A 207 0.24 -8.86 0.39
C LEU A 207 -0.18 -7.53 -0.23
N ALA A 208 0.83 -6.73 -0.59
CA ALA A 208 0.62 -5.37 -1.07
C ALA A 208 -0.04 -5.29 -2.45
N HIS A 209 -0.77 -4.21 -2.71
CA HIS A 209 -1.38 -3.87 -4.01
C HIS A 209 -2.29 -4.99 -4.54
N SER A 210 -3.11 -5.57 -3.68
CA SER A 210 -3.98 -6.72 -3.98
C SER A 210 -3.18 -7.95 -4.40
N GLY A 211 -2.01 -8.18 -3.80
CA GLY A 211 -1.07 -9.22 -4.22
C GLY A 211 -0.37 -8.90 -5.54
N ARG A 212 0.00 -7.63 -5.74
CA ARG A 212 0.47 -7.06 -7.02
C ARG A 212 -0.50 -7.36 -8.16
N GLY A 213 -1.78 -7.24 -7.87
CA GLY A 213 -2.88 -7.65 -8.74
C GLY A 213 -3.22 -6.70 -9.87
N PHE A 214 -2.25 -5.93 -10.37
CA PHE A 214 -2.45 -5.03 -11.50
C PHE A 214 -2.81 -5.78 -12.79
N GLN A 215 -2.58 -7.10 -12.84
CA GLN A 215 -3.11 -8.02 -13.84
C GLN A 215 -4.05 -9.03 -13.14
N PRO A 216 -5.37 -8.79 -13.13
CA PRO A 216 -6.33 -9.61 -12.38
C PRO A 216 -6.38 -11.09 -12.81
N ALA A 217 -5.99 -11.42 -14.04
CA ALA A 217 -5.89 -12.83 -14.47
C ALA A 217 -4.93 -13.64 -13.59
N HIS A 218 -3.83 -13.02 -13.13
CA HIS A 218 -2.86 -13.65 -12.24
C HIS A 218 -3.42 -13.87 -10.83
N ASN A 219 -4.24 -12.94 -10.31
CA ASN A 219 -4.98 -13.15 -9.07
C ASN A 219 -5.96 -14.30 -9.16
N LEU A 220 -6.77 -14.35 -10.22
CA LEU A 220 -7.78 -15.39 -10.41
C LEU A 220 -7.16 -16.79 -10.52
N GLU A 221 -5.92 -16.88 -11.01
CA GLU A 221 -5.14 -18.11 -11.06
C GLU A 221 -4.63 -18.52 -9.66
N GLY A 222 -3.98 -17.61 -8.93
CA GLY A 222 -3.29 -17.96 -7.67
C GLY A 222 -4.12 -17.90 -6.39
N LEU A 223 -5.13 -17.03 -6.30
CA LEU A 223 -5.91 -16.84 -5.07
C LEU A 223 -6.64 -18.11 -4.59
N PRO A 224 -7.21 -18.98 -5.45
CA PRO A 224 -7.85 -20.22 -5.00
C PRO A 224 -6.93 -21.12 -4.16
N ASP A 225 -5.63 -21.13 -4.45
CA ASP A 225 -4.63 -21.92 -3.73
C ASP A 225 -4.22 -21.32 -2.38
N LEU A 226 -4.70 -20.12 -2.06
CA LEU A 226 -4.45 -19.41 -0.80
C LEU A 226 -5.63 -19.47 0.18
N VAL A 227 -6.72 -20.14 -0.20
CA VAL A 227 -7.89 -20.35 0.69
C VAL A 227 -7.47 -21.11 1.95
N GLY A 228 -8.01 -20.67 3.09
CA GLY A 228 -7.80 -21.28 4.41
C GLY A 228 -6.58 -20.78 5.18
N LEU A 229 -5.88 -19.75 4.67
CA LEU A 229 -4.79 -19.09 5.39
C LEU A 229 -5.36 -17.94 6.24
N ASP A 230 -5.57 -18.18 7.54
CA ASP A 230 -6.22 -17.22 8.46
C ASP A 230 -5.35 -16.01 8.83
N ASN A 231 -4.05 -16.10 8.58
CA ASN A 231 -3.07 -15.06 8.83
C ASN A 231 -2.61 -14.33 7.56
N LEU A 232 -3.25 -14.58 6.42
CA LEU A 232 -2.99 -13.91 5.15
C LEU A 232 -4.02 -12.79 4.91
N TYR A 233 -3.54 -11.60 4.59
CA TYR A 233 -4.33 -10.40 4.30
C TYR A 233 -3.78 -9.70 3.06
N PHE A 234 -4.56 -8.76 2.54
CA PHE A 234 -4.22 -7.96 1.37
C PHE A 234 -4.54 -6.50 1.64
N ASP A 235 -3.67 -5.60 1.19
CA ASP A 235 -4.02 -4.19 1.07
C ASP A 235 -4.34 -3.82 -0.40
N THR A 236 -5.07 -2.73 -0.65
CA THR A 236 -5.46 -2.33 -2.01
C THR A 236 -4.47 -1.40 -2.71
N SER A 237 -3.76 -0.56 -1.96
CA SER A 237 -2.57 0.25 -2.32
C SER A 237 -2.48 0.71 -3.78
N ALA A 238 -3.16 1.81 -4.10
CA ALA A 238 -3.17 2.46 -5.41
C ALA A 238 -3.51 1.55 -6.62
N ASN A 239 -4.05 0.35 -6.40
CA ASN A 239 -4.44 -0.54 -7.48
C ASN A 239 -5.80 -0.11 -8.06
N CYS A 240 -5.77 0.38 -9.30
CA CYS A 240 -6.96 0.86 -10.01
C CYS A 240 -7.74 -0.25 -10.74
N GLU A 241 -7.36 -1.53 -10.57
CA GLU A 241 -8.04 -2.68 -11.16
C GLU A 241 -9.16 -3.23 -10.26
N PRO A 242 -10.45 -2.98 -10.55
CA PRO A 242 -11.56 -3.43 -9.71
C PRO A 242 -11.65 -4.96 -9.61
N ILE A 243 -11.22 -5.68 -10.66
CA ILE A 243 -11.29 -7.15 -10.68
C ILE A 243 -10.29 -7.77 -9.69
N ALA A 244 -9.16 -7.11 -9.41
CA ALA A 244 -8.20 -7.58 -8.42
C ALA A 244 -8.82 -7.63 -7.01
N HIS A 245 -9.44 -6.53 -6.60
CA HIS A 245 -10.17 -6.42 -5.33
C HIS A 245 -11.35 -7.39 -5.29
N GLN A 246 -12.11 -7.47 -6.37
CA GLN A 246 -13.25 -8.38 -6.51
C GLN A 246 -12.84 -9.84 -6.32
N ALA A 247 -11.72 -10.24 -6.93
CA ALA A 247 -11.23 -11.62 -6.84
C ALA A 247 -10.89 -11.99 -5.39
N ILE A 248 -10.24 -11.08 -4.63
CA ILE A 248 -9.93 -11.30 -3.21
C ILE A 248 -11.23 -11.42 -2.40
N ILE A 249 -12.14 -10.45 -2.52
CA ILE A 249 -13.41 -10.44 -1.77
C ILE A 249 -14.21 -11.72 -2.05
N ARG A 250 -14.29 -12.14 -3.31
CA ARG A 250 -15.07 -13.31 -3.72
C ARG A 250 -14.47 -14.64 -3.27
N ILE A 251 -13.15 -14.77 -3.35
CA ILE A 251 -12.46 -16.06 -3.13
C ILE A 251 -12.08 -16.24 -1.67
N LEU A 252 -11.60 -15.17 -1.01
CA LEU A 252 -11.04 -15.23 0.34
C LEU A 252 -11.92 -14.56 1.39
N GLY A 253 -12.83 -13.67 0.98
CA GLY A 253 -13.71 -12.92 1.87
C GLY A 253 -13.31 -11.44 1.97
N HIS A 254 -14.30 -10.59 2.24
CA HIS A 254 -14.06 -9.16 2.45
C HIS A 254 -13.23 -8.87 3.71
N ASP A 255 -13.24 -9.80 4.68
CA ASP A 255 -12.49 -9.77 5.94
C ASP A 255 -10.99 -10.08 5.78
N ARG A 256 -10.52 -10.25 4.53
CA ARG A 256 -9.11 -10.44 4.17
C ARG A 256 -8.54 -9.26 3.38
N LEU A 257 -9.34 -8.27 3.03
CA LEU A 257 -8.94 -7.09 2.25
C LEU A 257 -8.97 -5.83 3.12
N MET A 258 -7.94 -5.00 3.03
CA MET A 258 -7.81 -3.74 3.74
C MET A 258 -7.55 -2.60 2.75
N TYR A 259 -8.12 -1.44 3.00
CA TYR A 259 -7.82 -0.24 2.23
C TYR A 259 -6.38 0.24 2.49
N GLY A 260 -5.66 0.66 1.45
CA GLY A 260 -4.35 1.32 1.57
C GLY A 260 -4.17 2.38 0.49
N THR A 261 -3.69 3.57 0.82
CA THR A 261 -3.57 4.67 -0.15
C THR A 261 -2.40 4.47 -1.07
N ASP A 262 -1.27 4.00 -0.53
CA ASP A 262 0.05 4.03 -1.14
C ASP A 262 0.53 5.47 -1.43
N LEU A 263 0.44 6.40 -0.46
CA LEU A 263 1.22 7.64 -0.56
C LEU A 263 2.71 7.26 -0.69
N PRO A 264 3.47 7.78 -1.68
CA PRO A 264 3.16 8.92 -2.55
C PRO A 264 2.44 8.61 -3.86
N VAL A 265 2.34 7.33 -4.26
CA VAL A 265 1.78 6.89 -5.54
C VAL A 265 0.35 7.41 -5.73
N SER A 266 -0.46 7.40 -4.68
CA SER A 266 -1.84 7.92 -4.70
C SER A 266 -1.96 9.38 -5.15
N HIS A 267 -0.91 10.19 -4.97
CA HIS A 267 -0.91 11.62 -5.28
C HIS A 267 -0.31 11.95 -6.65
N ASN A 268 0.11 10.93 -7.41
CA ASN A 268 0.32 11.10 -8.84
C ASN A 268 -1.02 11.16 -9.57
N ARG A 269 -1.02 11.72 -10.79
CA ARG A 269 -2.21 11.75 -11.67
C ARG A 269 -2.19 10.61 -12.67
N GLY A 270 -3.35 9.98 -12.85
CA GLY A 270 -3.56 8.90 -13.81
C GLY A 270 -4.12 7.63 -13.17
N ARG A 271 -3.70 6.46 -13.66
CA ARG A 271 -4.14 5.15 -13.12
C ARG A 271 -3.25 4.00 -13.58
N SER A 272 -3.25 2.92 -12.81
CA SER A 272 -2.84 1.60 -13.31
C SER A 272 -3.96 0.96 -14.13
N LEU A 273 -3.58 0.11 -15.09
CA LEU A 273 -4.51 -0.79 -15.76
C LEU A 273 -3.86 -2.07 -16.28
N SER A 274 -4.64 -3.14 -16.32
CA SER A 274 -4.26 -4.43 -16.90
C SER A 274 -4.26 -4.38 -18.43
N THR A 275 -3.27 -5.03 -19.06
CA THR A 275 -3.18 -5.13 -20.52
C THR A 275 -2.48 -6.41 -20.96
N ALA A 276 -3.09 -7.15 -21.88
CA ALA A 276 -2.64 -8.48 -22.28
C ALA A 276 -2.36 -9.38 -21.04
N ASP A 277 -1.14 -9.87 -20.87
CA ASP A 277 -0.69 -10.67 -19.71
C ASP A 277 0.17 -9.85 -18.72
N THR A 278 0.02 -8.52 -18.72
CA THR A 278 0.78 -7.59 -17.86
C THR A 278 -0.09 -6.39 -17.47
N PHE A 279 0.51 -5.29 -17.02
CA PHE A 279 -0.14 -4.03 -16.67
C PHE A 279 0.70 -2.83 -17.08
N LEU A 280 0.06 -1.66 -17.11
CA LEU A 280 0.69 -0.36 -17.38
C LEU A 280 0.27 0.65 -16.32
N TRP A 281 1.17 1.59 -16.04
CA TRP A 281 0.83 2.84 -15.39
C TRP A 281 0.65 3.91 -16.46
N LEU A 282 -0.53 4.52 -16.50
CA LEU A 282 -0.78 5.73 -17.27
C LEU A 282 -0.62 6.91 -16.31
N TYR A 283 0.45 7.68 -16.49
CA TYR A 283 0.66 8.93 -15.77
C TYR A 283 0.15 10.12 -16.59
N GLU A 284 0.04 11.30 -15.96
CA GLU A 284 -0.41 12.55 -16.59
C GLU A 284 0.28 12.89 -17.93
N ASN A 285 1.56 12.56 -18.07
CA ASN A 285 2.34 12.82 -19.28
C ASN A 285 2.25 11.70 -20.34
N THR A 286 1.47 10.66 -20.10
CA THR A 286 1.28 9.57 -21.06
C THR A 286 0.39 10.05 -22.21
N PRO A 287 0.74 9.83 -23.49
CA PRO A 287 0.02 10.42 -24.63
C PRO A 287 -1.27 9.65 -24.99
N VAL A 288 -2.15 9.46 -24.01
CA VAL A 288 -3.42 8.72 -24.11
C VAL A 288 -4.62 9.55 -23.64
N TRP A 289 -4.37 10.77 -23.16
CA TRP A 289 -5.40 11.66 -22.63
C TRP A 289 -6.08 12.53 -23.71
N GLU A 290 -5.61 12.43 -24.96
CA GLU A 290 -6.25 13.03 -26.14
C GLU A 290 -6.93 11.94 -26.96
N GLU A 291 -8.26 11.97 -27.03
CA GLU A 291 -9.07 11.02 -27.81
C GLU A 291 -9.93 11.77 -28.83
N ASN A 292 -10.35 11.08 -29.90
CA ASN A 292 -11.19 11.69 -30.95
C ASN A 292 -12.48 12.34 -30.42
N HIS A 293 -12.95 11.89 -29.26
CA HIS A 293 -14.19 12.32 -28.63
C HIS A 293 -14.01 13.33 -27.49
N GLY A 294 -12.77 13.69 -27.10
CA GLY A 294 -12.53 14.67 -26.05
C GLY A 294 -11.11 14.65 -25.48
N CYS A 295 -10.82 15.63 -24.63
CA CYS A 295 -9.64 15.65 -23.77
C CYS A 295 -10.04 15.08 -22.40
N ILE A 296 -9.20 14.22 -21.83
CA ILE A 296 -9.41 13.60 -20.53
C ILE A 296 -8.43 14.25 -19.55
N GLU A 297 -8.95 14.81 -18.46
CA GLU A 297 -8.10 15.29 -17.37
C GLU A 297 -7.95 14.16 -16.34
N PRO A 298 -6.75 13.57 -16.19
CA PRO A 298 -6.54 12.49 -15.22
C PRO A 298 -6.62 13.04 -13.79
N VAL A 299 -7.48 12.42 -12.97
CA VAL A 299 -7.57 12.70 -11.53
C VAL A 299 -6.40 12.05 -10.77
N LEU A 300 -6.30 12.31 -9.47
CA LEU A 300 -5.36 11.61 -8.59
C LEU A 300 -5.59 10.08 -8.65
N ILE A 301 -4.49 9.33 -8.66
CA ILE A 301 -4.51 7.86 -8.64
C ILE A 301 -5.30 7.34 -7.44
N GLY A 302 -5.20 8.02 -6.28
CA GLY A 302 -5.98 7.69 -5.09
C GLY A 302 -7.49 7.71 -5.31
N LEU A 303 -8.00 8.66 -6.11
CA LEU A 303 -9.43 8.76 -6.44
C LEU A 303 -9.87 7.69 -7.45
N GLU A 304 -9.04 7.40 -8.46
CA GLU A 304 -9.26 6.26 -9.38
C GLU A 304 -9.25 4.92 -8.63
N HIS A 305 -8.33 4.75 -7.69
CA HIS A 305 -8.24 3.58 -6.82
C HIS A 305 -9.47 3.45 -5.92
N LEU A 306 -9.93 4.51 -5.25
CA LEU A 306 -11.17 4.47 -4.47
C LEU A 306 -12.38 4.08 -5.34
N ARG A 307 -12.45 4.57 -6.59
CA ARG A 307 -13.50 4.17 -7.52
C ARG A 307 -13.39 2.70 -7.91
N SER A 308 -12.18 2.16 -8.10
CA SER A 308 -11.98 0.74 -8.41
C SER A 308 -12.46 -0.15 -7.25
N LEU A 309 -12.14 0.23 -6.01
CA LEU A 309 -12.59 -0.48 -4.81
C LEU A 309 -14.11 -0.38 -4.63
N LYS A 310 -14.70 0.80 -4.86
CA LYS A 310 -16.16 0.99 -4.90
C LYS A 310 -16.84 0.01 -5.84
N TRP A 311 -16.35 -0.10 -7.07
CA TRP A 311 -16.92 -1.03 -8.06
C TRP A 311 -16.79 -2.49 -7.64
N ALA A 312 -15.69 -2.87 -6.99
CA ALA A 312 -15.52 -4.20 -6.45
C ALA A 312 -16.55 -4.49 -5.34
N CYS A 313 -16.68 -3.60 -4.35
CA CYS A 313 -17.65 -3.73 -3.26
C CYS A 313 -19.09 -3.83 -3.78
N TRP A 314 -19.47 -2.99 -4.74
CA TRP A 314 -20.78 -3.03 -5.38
C TRP A 314 -21.02 -4.32 -6.17
N SER A 315 -20.01 -4.79 -6.91
CA SER A 315 -20.12 -6.02 -7.70
C SER A 315 -20.29 -7.25 -6.82
N GLU A 316 -19.63 -7.28 -5.66
CA GLU A 316 -19.78 -8.35 -4.65
C GLU A 316 -20.97 -8.11 -3.69
N LYS A 317 -21.74 -7.05 -3.90
CA LYS A 317 -22.95 -6.71 -3.12
C LYS A 317 -22.66 -6.61 -1.62
N LEU A 318 -21.53 -6.02 -1.27
CA LEU A 318 -21.19 -5.77 0.12
C LEU A 318 -22.20 -4.80 0.75
N THR A 319 -22.56 -5.10 2.00
CA THR A 319 -23.30 -4.17 2.86
C THR A 319 -22.38 -3.06 3.37
N ASP A 320 -22.95 -1.95 3.86
CA ASP A 320 -22.17 -0.83 4.40
C ASP A 320 -21.19 -1.29 5.51
N SER A 321 -21.63 -2.17 6.40
CA SER A 321 -20.75 -2.75 7.44
C SER A 321 -19.59 -3.56 6.88
N GLN A 322 -19.76 -4.26 5.76
CA GLN A 322 -18.66 -4.98 5.10
C GLN A 322 -17.73 -4.05 4.34
N VAL A 323 -18.23 -2.90 3.88
CA VAL A 323 -17.39 -1.82 3.34
C VAL A 323 -16.56 -1.21 4.47
N GLU A 324 -17.17 -0.93 5.63
CA GLU A 324 -16.46 -0.48 6.84
C GLU A 324 -15.40 -1.48 7.31
N ASP A 325 -15.63 -2.78 7.15
CA ASP A 325 -14.62 -3.80 7.43
C ASP A 325 -13.35 -3.59 6.59
N ILE A 326 -13.50 -3.39 5.28
CA ILE A 326 -12.38 -3.15 4.36
C ILE A 326 -11.67 -1.84 4.68
N PHE A 327 -12.43 -0.77 4.97
CA PHE A 327 -11.88 0.56 5.20
C PHE A 327 -11.31 0.76 6.61
N TYR A 328 -11.74 -0.01 7.61
CA TYR A 328 -11.32 0.20 9.00
C TYR A 328 -11.16 -1.10 9.78
N ASN A 329 -12.24 -1.87 9.96
CA ASN A 329 -12.27 -2.89 11.03
C ASN A 329 -11.26 -4.02 10.83
N ASN A 330 -10.97 -4.40 9.58
CA ASN A 330 -9.99 -5.45 9.29
C ASN A 330 -8.58 -5.04 9.76
N ALA A 331 -8.15 -3.83 9.41
CA ALA A 331 -6.84 -3.32 9.81
C ALA A 331 -6.77 -3.05 11.31
N ALA A 332 -7.84 -2.47 11.88
CA ALA A 332 -7.91 -2.23 13.31
C ALA A 332 -7.81 -3.53 14.13
N LYS A 333 -8.53 -4.59 13.71
CA LYS A 333 -8.46 -5.91 14.33
C LYS A 333 -7.08 -6.55 14.15
N LEU A 334 -6.51 -6.51 12.94
CA LEU A 334 -5.21 -7.11 12.64
C LEU A 334 -4.09 -6.48 13.47
N LEU A 335 -4.11 -5.16 13.62
CA LEU A 335 -3.04 -4.38 14.25
C LEU A 335 -3.33 -4.00 15.71
N GLY A 336 -4.43 -4.51 16.28
CA GLY A 336 -4.84 -4.26 17.65
C GLY A 336 -5.08 -2.77 17.95
N VAL A 337 -5.70 -2.05 17.02
CA VAL A 337 -6.18 -0.67 17.21
C VAL A 337 -7.50 -0.71 17.97
N ASP A 338 -7.82 0.34 18.74
CA ASP A 338 -9.01 0.46 19.59
C ASP A 338 -9.14 -0.61 20.71
N ASN A 339 -8.15 -1.49 20.88
CA ASN A 339 -8.07 -2.35 22.06
C ASN A 339 -7.68 -1.49 23.27
N GLU A 340 -8.60 -1.30 24.22
CA GLU A 340 -8.27 -0.72 25.52
C GLU A 340 -7.12 -1.54 26.15
N THR A 341 -5.98 -0.91 26.39
CA THR A 341 -4.98 -1.46 27.29
C THR A 341 -5.70 -1.75 28.61
N PRO A 342 -5.70 -3.00 29.12
CA PRO A 342 -6.25 -3.24 30.45
C PRO A 342 -5.49 -2.35 31.41
N THR A 343 -6.15 -1.35 31.99
CA THR A 343 -5.61 -0.62 33.12
C THR A 343 -5.44 -1.66 34.22
N ASN A 344 -4.19 -2.11 34.46
CA ASN A 344 -3.89 -2.95 35.61
C ASN A 344 -4.35 -2.19 36.88
N PRO A 345 -5.11 -2.85 37.78
CA PRO A 345 -5.62 -2.22 38.99
C PRO A 345 -4.53 -1.79 39.97
#